data_AF-A0A520IHL9-F1
#
_entry.id   AF-A0A520IHL9-F1
#
_cell.length_a   1.000
_cell.length_b   1.000
_cell.length_c   1.000
_cell.angle_alpha   90.00
_cell.angle_beta   90.00
_cell.angle_gamma   90.00
#
_symmetry.space_group_name_H-M   'P 1'
#
loop_
_entity.id
_entity.type
_entity.pdbx_description
1 polymer ?
#
loop_
_entity_poly.entity_id
_entity_poly.type
_entity_poly.pdbx_seq_one_letter_code
_entity_poly.pdbx_strand_id
1 'polypeptide(L)'
;ANWYAFGRMAWDPTLGAAPVAREWAAMTFAPSPAVIDPVVSMMMGSREAVVDYMTPLGLAHVMATGHHYGPGPWVADLKRPEWNPTYYHRADKGGIGFDRTKTGSNAVAQYAPELARKLAAPATTPERDLLWFHHVPWTYRTNSGRSVWAEMVHDYDAGVGYVAGMRRQWDGVKTEVDAERWAKTATYLAVQEREARWWRDASLAYWMSVNGLPLPAGAAAPAHDLAWYKAQRFPYAPGNPQ
;
A
#
# COMPACT_ATOMS: atom_id res chain seq x y z
N ALA A 1 16.33 -2.54 -9.98
CA ALA A 1 16.31 -3.38 -8.77
C ALA A 1 15.42 -4.61 -8.90
N ASN A 2 14.10 -4.48 -9.07
CA ASN A 2 13.18 -5.64 -9.02
C ASN A 2 13.50 -6.77 -10.00
N TRP A 3 13.84 -6.46 -11.26
CA TRP A 3 14.25 -7.49 -12.23
C TRP A 3 15.53 -8.22 -11.78
N TYR A 4 16.51 -7.49 -11.25
CA TYR A 4 17.72 -8.09 -10.70
C TYR A 4 17.39 -9.02 -9.52
N ALA A 5 16.58 -8.54 -8.58
CA ALA A 5 16.17 -9.34 -7.42
C ALA A 5 15.41 -10.61 -7.82
N PHE A 6 14.52 -10.53 -8.80
CA PHE A 6 13.84 -11.69 -9.37
C PHE A 6 14.84 -12.73 -9.88
N GLY A 7 15.84 -12.33 -10.68
CA GLY A 7 16.84 -13.26 -11.20
C GLY A 7 17.70 -13.90 -10.09
N ARG A 8 18.12 -13.10 -9.10
CA ARG A 8 18.91 -13.59 -7.96
C ARG A 8 18.12 -14.60 -7.11
N MET A 9 16.85 -14.30 -6.81
CA MET A 9 16.01 -15.17 -5.98
C MET A 9 15.46 -16.38 -6.75
N ALA A 10 15.37 -16.31 -8.08
CA ALA A 10 15.10 -17.48 -8.91
C ALA A 10 16.28 -18.46 -8.90
N TRP A 11 17.51 -17.96 -8.77
CA TRP A 11 18.69 -18.78 -8.60
C TRP A 11 18.79 -19.37 -7.19
N ASP A 12 18.59 -18.55 -6.15
CA ASP A 12 18.56 -18.98 -4.75
C ASP A 12 17.42 -18.29 -3.99
N PRO A 13 16.31 -19.00 -3.69
CA PRO A 13 15.14 -18.43 -3.04
C PRO A 13 15.35 -18.16 -1.54
N THR A 14 16.49 -18.56 -0.97
CA THR A 14 16.82 -18.30 0.45
C THR A 14 17.48 -16.93 0.66
N LEU A 15 17.82 -16.22 -0.42
CA LEU A 15 18.44 -14.91 -0.36
C LEU A 15 17.50 -13.85 0.27
N GLY A 16 18.04 -13.09 1.20
CA GLY A 16 17.36 -11.90 1.74
C GLY A 16 17.35 -10.74 0.74
N ALA A 17 16.32 -9.89 0.81
CA ALA A 17 16.20 -8.72 -0.06
C ALA A 17 17.33 -7.69 0.13
N ALA A 18 17.79 -7.47 1.37
CA ALA A 18 18.80 -6.43 1.66
C ALA A 18 20.19 -6.76 1.05
N PRO A 19 20.74 -7.98 1.19
CA PRO A 19 21.98 -8.34 0.49
C PRO A 19 21.88 -8.19 -1.04
N VAL A 20 20.76 -8.63 -1.64
CA VAL A 20 20.52 -8.51 -3.09
C VAL A 20 20.41 -7.04 -3.52
N ALA A 21 19.77 -6.20 -2.72
CA ALA A 21 19.70 -4.76 -2.97
C ALA A 21 21.08 -4.10 -2.86
N ARG A 22 21.93 -4.53 -1.92
CA ARG A 22 23.32 -4.06 -1.79
C ARG A 22 24.15 -4.40 -3.02
N GLU A 23 24.08 -5.65 -3.49
CA GLU A 23 24.72 -6.08 -4.74
C GLU A 23 24.29 -5.18 -5.92
N TRP A 24 22.98 -5.01 -6.09
CA TRP A 24 22.41 -4.19 -7.16
C TRP A 24 22.84 -2.72 -7.08
N ALA A 25 22.82 -2.11 -5.89
CA ALA A 25 23.18 -0.72 -5.69
C ALA A 25 24.66 -0.47 -5.99
N ALA A 26 25.55 -1.38 -5.57
CA ALA A 26 26.98 -1.31 -5.86
C ALA A 26 27.28 -1.42 -7.35
N MET A 27 26.62 -2.35 -8.06
CA MET A 27 26.79 -2.56 -9.50
C MET A 27 26.16 -1.44 -10.35
N THR A 28 25.08 -0.82 -9.85
CA THR A 28 24.32 0.17 -10.61
C THR A 28 24.85 1.57 -10.39
N PHE A 29 25.05 2.01 -9.14
CA PHE A 29 25.40 3.40 -8.85
C PHE A 29 26.90 3.55 -8.57
N ALA A 30 27.36 3.05 -7.42
CA ALA A 30 28.76 3.06 -7.04
C ALA A 30 28.99 2.03 -5.90
N PRO A 31 30.16 1.37 -5.86
CA PRO A 31 30.53 0.46 -4.78
C PRO A 31 31.03 1.22 -3.53
N SER A 32 30.29 2.25 -3.10
CA SER A 32 30.62 3.11 -1.96
C SER A 32 29.55 3.00 -0.88
N PRO A 33 29.90 2.80 0.41
CA PRO A 33 28.91 2.80 1.50
C PRO A 33 28.06 4.08 1.55
N ALA A 34 28.64 5.24 1.19
CA ALA A 34 27.95 6.52 1.12
C ALA A 34 26.79 6.55 0.11
N VAL A 35 26.81 5.65 -0.89
CA VAL A 35 25.72 5.47 -1.87
C VAL A 35 24.86 4.26 -1.52
N ILE A 36 25.50 3.12 -1.22
CA ILE A 36 24.80 1.86 -1.02
C ILE A 36 23.84 1.94 0.18
N ASP A 37 24.29 2.47 1.31
CA ASP A 37 23.50 2.48 2.53
C ASP A 37 22.21 3.31 2.43
N PRO A 38 22.23 4.58 1.96
CA PRO A 38 21.00 5.35 1.77
C PRO A 38 20.09 4.73 0.70
N VAL A 39 20.63 4.24 -0.41
CA VAL A 39 19.84 3.60 -1.48
C VAL A 39 19.14 2.34 -0.97
N VAL A 40 19.86 1.47 -0.27
CA VAL A 40 19.29 0.23 0.29
C VAL A 40 18.28 0.56 1.38
N SER A 41 18.55 1.55 2.23
CA SER A 41 17.59 2.01 3.23
C SER A 41 16.26 2.43 2.59
N MET A 42 16.30 3.26 1.54
CA MET A 42 15.11 3.65 0.79
C MET A 42 14.37 2.42 0.24
N MET A 43 15.10 1.51 -0.41
CA MET A 43 14.54 0.32 -1.06
C MET A 43 13.83 -0.62 -0.08
N MET A 44 14.37 -0.82 1.12
CA MET A 44 13.83 -1.82 2.06
C MET A 44 12.43 -1.51 2.57
N GLY A 45 12.08 -0.24 2.79
CA GLY A 45 10.71 0.14 3.13
C GLY A 45 9.87 0.61 1.95
N SER A 46 10.44 0.72 0.74
CA SER A 46 9.71 1.27 -0.43
C SER A 46 8.47 0.46 -0.80
N ARG A 47 8.53 -0.88 -0.69
CA ARG A 47 7.37 -1.76 -0.94
C ARG A 47 6.28 -1.53 0.10
N GLU A 48 6.66 -1.45 1.37
CA GLU A 48 5.68 -1.28 2.45
C GLU A 48 5.03 0.10 2.39
N ALA A 49 5.79 1.14 2.03
CA ALA A 49 5.20 2.46 1.81
C ALA A 49 4.03 2.42 0.81
N VAL A 50 4.16 1.65 -0.29
CA VAL A 50 3.07 1.45 -1.26
C VAL A 50 1.89 0.71 -0.65
N VAL A 51 2.13 -0.32 0.15
CA VAL A 51 1.06 -1.02 0.89
C VAL A 51 0.36 -0.04 1.81
N ASP A 52 1.10 0.73 2.58
CA ASP A 52 0.61 1.69 3.57
C ASP A 52 -0.27 2.77 2.93
N TYR A 53 0.17 3.40 1.84
CA TYR A 53 -0.63 4.43 1.17
C TYR A 53 -1.71 3.89 0.22
N MET A 54 -1.80 2.58 -0.02
CA MET A 54 -2.83 1.99 -0.91
C MET A 54 -3.75 1.01 -0.19
N THR A 55 -3.18 -0.06 0.35
CA THR A 55 -3.87 -1.28 0.78
C THR A 55 -3.38 -1.80 2.16
N PRO A 56 -3.43 -1.00 3.23
CA PRO A 56 -3.00 -1.45 4.55
C PRO A 56 -3.93 -2.52 5.14
N LEU A 57 -3.45 -3.23 6.17
CA LEU A 57 -4.22 -4.20 6.98
C LEU A 57 -4.85 -5.37 6.20
N GLY A 58 -4.36 -5.67 4.99
CA GLY A 58 -4.91 -6.70 4.13
C GLY A 58 -6.07 -6.24 3.24
N LEU A 59 -6.27 -4.92 3.10
CA LEU A 59 -7.07 -4.39 2.01
C LEU A 59 -6.53 -4.89 0.67
N ALA A 60 -7.41 -4.98 -0.31
CA ALA A 60 -7.03 -5.39 -1.64
C ALA A 60 -7.93 -4.74 -2.67
N HIS A 61 -7.37 -4.55 -3.87
CA HIS A 61 -8.12 -4.15 -5.05
C HIS A 61 -8.91 -2.84 -4.84
N VAL A 62 -8.25 -1.78 -4.36
CA VAL A 62 -8.84 -0.44 -4.16
C VAL A 62 -8.48 0.54 -5.28
N MET A 63 -8.10 0.02 -6.44
CA MET A 63 -7.67 0.80 -7.60
C MET A 63 -8.85 1.18 -8.49
N ALA A 64 -8.72 2.30 -9.19
CA ALA A 64 -9.64 2.71 -10.23
C ALA A 64 -9.58 1.76 -11.44
N THR A 65 -10.74 1.58 -12.08
CA THR A 65 -10.95 0.64 -13.19
C THR A 65 -10.06 0.94 -14.40
N GLY A 66 -9.57 -0.13 -15.03
CA GLY A 66 -8.87 -0.07 -16.31
C GLY A 66 -7.38 0.21 -16.15
N HIS A 67 -7.02 1.40 -15.65
CA HIS A 67 -5.61 1.82 -15.58
C HIS A 67 -4.88 1.38 -14.31
N HIS A 68 -5.59 1.10 -13.21
CA HIS A 68 -5.04 0.71 -11.91
C HIS A 68 -4.02 1.68 -11.26
N TYR A 69 -3.72 2.81 -11.91
CA TYR A 69 -2.78 3.84 -11.45
C TYR A 69 -3.20 4.57 -10.15
N GLY A 70 -4.49 4.85 -10.01
CA GLY A 70 -5.03 5.70 -8.95
C GLY A 70 -6.06 5.03 -8.06
N PRO A 71 -6.44 5.66 -6.93
CA PRO A 71 -7.47 5.17 -6.03
C PRO A 71 -8.84 5.10 -6.71
N GLY A 72 -9.56 4.03 -6.44
CA GLY A 72 -10.96 3.86 -6.80
C GLY A 72 -11.72 2.95 -5.84
N PRO A 73 -11.55 3.07 -4.51
CA PRO A 73 -12.20 2.15 -3.56
C PRO A 73 -13.75 2.21 -3.63
N TRP A 74 -14.33 3.26 -4.21
CA TRP A 74 -15.77 3.43 -4.41
C TRP A 74 -16.36 2.68 -5.61
N VAL A 75 -15.54 2.06 -6.47
CA VAL A 75 -16.04 1.40 -7.69
C VAL A 75 -16.91 0.18 -7.34
N ALA A 76 -18.11 0.15 -7.90
CA ALA A 76 -19.17 -0.82 -7.58
C ALA A 76 -20.10 -1.16 -8.77
N ASP A 77 -19.82 -0.64 -9.96
CA ASP A 77 -20.69 -0.64 -11.14
C ASP A 77 -20.19 -1.52 -12.29
N LEU A 78 -19.11 -2.29 -12.09
CA LEU A 78 -18.57 -3.19 -13.10
C LEU A 78 -19.40 -4.49 -13.20
N LYS A 79 -19.46 -5.01 -14.44
CA LYS A 79 -20.31 -6.16 -14.82
C LYS A 79 -20.11 -7.41 -13.96
N ARG A 80 -18.89 -7.65 -13.49
CA ARG A 80 -18.54 -8.81 -12.65
C ARG A 80 -18.27 -8.31 -11.24
N PRO A 81 -18.95 -8.84 -10.20
CA PRO A 81 -18.77 -8.39 -8.83
C PRO A 81 -17.29 -8.33 -8.42
N GLU A 82 -16.51 -9.35 -8.73
CA GLU A 82 -15.08 -9.49 -8.43
C GLU A 82 -14.17 -8.54 -9.21
N TRP A 83 -14.70 -7.72 -10.13
CA TRP A 83 -13.94 -6.61 -10.69
C TRP A 83 -14.08 -5.33 -9.87
N ASN A 84 -15.05 -5.28 -8.95
CA ASN A 84 -15.34 -4.10 -8.16
C ASN A 84 -14.52 -4.10 -6.86
N PRO A 85 -13.79 -3.03 -6.54
CA PRO A 85 -13.21 -2.79 -5.22
C PRO A 85 -14.16 -3.06 -4.04
N THR A 86 -15.42 -2.61 -4.15
CA THR A 86 -16.46 -2.82 -3.12
C THR A 86 -16.76 -4.28 -2.80
N TYR A 87 -16.56 -5.19 -3.76
CA TYR A 87 -16.69 -6.63 -3.52
C TYR A 87 -15.63 -7.15 -2.53
N TYR A 88 -14.42 -6.60 -2.58
CA TYR A 88 -13.30 -7.04 -1.75
C TYR A 88 -13.36 -6.45 -0.35
N HIS A 89 -13.49 -5.12 -0.23
CA HIS A 89 -13.39 -4.47 1.07
C HIS A 89 -14.68 -4.53 1.89
N ARG A 90 -15.87 -4.69 1.25
CA ARG A 90 -17.20 -4.81 1.91
C ARG A 90 -17.41 -3.83 3.08
N ALA A 91 -16.99 -2.59 2.88
CA ALA A 91 -17.06 -1.56 3.92
C ALA A 91 -18.51 -1.08 4.06
N ASP A 92 -18.96 -0.94 5.29
CA ASP A 92 -20.23 -0.32 5.65
C ASP A 92 -20.06 0.53 6.92
N LYS A 93 -21.17 1.01 7.48
CA LYS A 93 -21.14 1.83 8.70
C LYS A 93 -20.59 1.06 9.92
N GLY A 94 -20.77 -0.26 9.95
CA GLY A 94 -20.40 -1.12 11.07
C GLY A 94 -18.95 -1.61 10.99
N GLY A 95 -18.44 -1.91 9.80
CA GLY A 95 -17.10 -2.50 9.65
C GLY A 95 -16.56 -2.55 8.23
N ILE A 96 -15.46 -3.29 8.09
CA ILE A 96 -14.72 -3.47 6.83
C ILE A 96 -14.01 -4.83 6.81
N GLY A 97 -13.73 -5.33 5.61
CA GLY A 97 -13.00 -6.57 5.33
C GLY A 97 -13.90 -7.66 4.76
N PHE A 98 -13.35 -8.85 4.52
CA PHE A 98 -14.11 -9.95 3.90
C PHE A 98 -14.04 -11.18 4.81
N ASP A 99 -15.20 -11.67 5.28
CA ASP A 99 -15.26 -12.93 6.01
C ASP A 99 -14.94 -14.12 5.08
N ARG A 100 -13.70 -14.60 5.17
CA ARG A 100 -13.22 -15.80 4.49
C ARG A 100 -13.08 -16.98 5.44
N THR A 101 -13.57 -16.85 6.67
CA THR A 101 -13.63 -17.92 7.67
C THR A 101 -14.80 -18.88 7.40
N LYS A 102 -14.99 -19.87 8.28
CA LYS A 102 -16.09 -20.84 8.20
C LYS A 102 -17.50 -20.23 8.16
N THR A 103 -17.67 -18.99 8.64
CA THR A 103 -18.96 -18.29 8.64
C THR A 103 -19.21 -17.47 7.37
N GLY A 104 -18.17 -17.27 6.54
CA GLY A 104 -18.25 -16.58 5.26
C GLY A 104 -17.98 -17.53 4.10
N SER A 105 -16.98 -17.21 3.27
CA SER A 105 -16.66 -18.05 2.09
C SER A 105 -15.92 -19.35 2.42
N ASN A 106 -15.45 -19.52 3.65
CA ASN A 106 -14.62 -20.64 4.10
C ASN A 106 -13.34 -20.88 3.29
N ALA A 107 -12.80 -19.85 2.63
CA ALA A 107 -11.55 -19.98 1.89
C ALA A 107 -10.35 -20.33 2.78
N VAL A 108 -10.41 -20.02 4.09
CA VAL A 108 -9.38 -20.48 5.05
C VAL A 108 -9.21 -22.00 5.06
N ALA A 109 -10.25 -22.78 4.74
CA ALA A 109 -10.19 -24.25 4.69
C ALA A 109 -9.38 -24.79 3.50
N GLN A 110 -8.99 -23.94 2.55
CA GLN A 110 -8.10 -24.32 1.44
C GLN A 110 -6.62 -24.37 1.85
N TYR A 111 -6.26 -23.81 3.01
CA TYR A 111 -4.90 -23.81 3.53
C TYR A 111 -4.62 -25.06 4.39
N ALA A 112 -3.34 -25.36 4.59
CA ALA A 112 -2.91 -26.37 5.55
C ALA A 112 -3.48 -26.11 6.96
N PRO A 113 -3.82 -27.15 7.74
CA PRO A 113 -4.55 -27.00 9.01
C PRO A 113 -3.93 -26.01 9.99
N GLU A 114 -2.60 -25.95 10.07
CA GLU A 114 -1.88 -25.06 10.98
C GLU A 114 -2.09 -23.59 10.61
N LEU A 115 -2.07 -23.29 9.31
CA LEU A 115 -2.29 -21.94 8.79
C LEU A 115 -3.77 -21.58 8.84
N ALA A 116 -4.66 -22.48 8.46
CA ALA A 116 -6.10 -22.29 8.58
C ALA A 116 -6.51 -21.92 10.02
N ARG A 117 -5.95 -22.61 11.02
CA ARG A 117 -6.17 -22.30 12.45
C ARG A 117 -5.69 -20.90 12.82
N LYS A 118 -4.53 -20.47 12.31
CA LYS A 118 -4.00 -19.12 12.55
C LYS A 118 -4.89 -18.04 11.94
N LEU A 119 -5.41 -18.27 10.74
CA LEU A 119 -6.23 -17.33 9.98
C LEU A 119 -7.71 -17.36 10.38
N ALA A 120 -8.15 -18.31 11.20
CA ALA A 120 -9.55 -18.52 11.54
C ALA A 120 -10.14 -17.47 12.51
N ALA A 121 -9.31 -16.66 13.16
CA ALA A 121 -9.76 -15.62 14.09
C ALA A 121 -8.97 -14.32 13.92
N PRO A 122 -9.61 -13.14 14.08
CA PRO A 122 -8.93 -11.85 14.00
C PRO A 122 -7.73 -11.74 14.94
N ALA A 123 -7.85 -12.24 16.17
CA ALA A 123 -6.81 -12.13 17.20
C ALA A 123 -5.53 -12.95 16.91
N THR A 124 -5.61 -13.95 16.03
CA THR A 124 -4.46 -14.82 15.67
C THR A 124 -3.95 -14.57 14.25
N THR A 125 -4.71 -13.82 13.44
CA THR A 125 -4.38 -13.50 12.07
C THR A 125 -3.33 -12.38 12.06
N PRO A 126 -2.23 -12.48 11.29
CA PRO A 126 -1.31 -11.36 11.10
C PRO A 126 -2.06 -10.13 10.59
N GLU A 127 -1.79 -8.95 11.15
CA GLU A 127 -2.60 -7.75 10.85
C GLU A 127 -2.54 -7.33 9.38
N ARG A 128 -1.40 -7.55 8.72
CA ARG A 128 -1.25 -7.35 7.28
C ARG A 128 -2.19 -8.20 6.42
N ASP A 129 -2.82 -9.22 7.00
CA ASP A 129 -3.74 -10.15 6.35
C ASP A 129 -5.16 -10.05 6.95
N LEU A 130 -5.40 -9.14 7.93
CA LEU A 130 -6.62 -9.09 8.74
C LEU A 130 -7.88 -8.92 7.89
N LEU A 131 -7.93 -7.87 7.08
CA LEU A 131 -9.11 -7.53 6.27
C LEU A 131 -9.29 -8.45 5.06
N TRP A 132 -8.27 -9.26 4.75
CA TRP A 132 -8.39 -10.33 3.77
C TRP A 132 -9.15 -11.53 4.35
N PHE A 133 -9.06 -11.84 5.63
CA PHE A 133 -9.74 -13.01 6.19
C PHE A 133 -10.98 -12.69 7.01
N HIS A 134 -11.11 -11.46 7.51
CA HIS A 134 -12.13 -11.07 8.46
C HIS A 134 -12.84 -9.80 8.03
N HIS A 135 -14.17 -9.78 8.21
CA HIS A 135 -14.93 -8.52 8.34
C HIS A 135 -14.96 -8.16 9.81
N VAL A 136 -14.41 -7.01 10.18
CA VAL A 136 -14.28 -6.56 11.57
C VAL A 136 -14.91 -5.18 11.76
N PRO A 137 -15.43 -4.87 12.96
CA PRO A 137 -15.94 -3.54 13.23
C PRO A 137 -14.82 -2.52 13.17
N TRP A 138 -15.13 -1.28 12.78
CA TRP A 138 -14.16 -0.18 12.73
C TRP A 138 -13.47 0.09 14.09
N THR A 139 -14.10 -0.33 15.19
CA THR A 139 -13.62 -0.22 16.56
C THR A 139 -12.73 -1.39 17.01
N TYR A 140 -12.56 -2.43 16.20
CA TYR A 140 -11.67 -3.55 16.49
C TYR A 140 -10.26 -3.05 16.78
N ARG A 141 -9.60 -3.57 17.82
CA ARG A 141 -8.29 -3.08 18.27
C ARG A 141 -7.16 -3.86 17.60
N THR A 142 -6.24 -3.12 16.99
CA THR A 142 -4.98 -3.64 16.45
C THR A 142 -3.95 -3.81 17.58
N ASN A 143 -2.81 -4.43 17.28
CA ASN A 143 -1.71 -4.67 18.20
C ASN A 143 -1.09 -3.35 18.71
N SER A 144 -1.22 -2.26 17.95
CA SER A 144 -0.82 -0.92 18.37
C SER A 144 -1.75 -0.34 19.46
N GLY A 145 -2.91 -0.96 19.70
CA GLY A 145 -3.98 -0.47 20.56
C GLY A 145 -4.90 0.55 19.87
N ARG A 146 -4.62 0.96 18.62
CA ARG A 146 -5.54 1.76 17.81
C ARG A 146 -6.74 0.93 17.39
N SER A 147 -7.83 1.59 17.03
CA SER A 147 -8.91 0.91 16.32
C SER A 147 -8.50 0.68 14.86
N VAL A 148 -9.13 -0.25 14.14
CA VAL A 148 -8.88 -0.46 12.70
C VAL A 148 -8.99 0.84 11.91
N TRP A 149 -9.98 1.69 12.22
CA TRP A 149 -10.08 3.02 11.59
C TRP A 149 -8.84 3.88 11.85
N ALA A 150 -8.42 3.99 13.11
CA ALA A 150 -7.28 4.83 13.47
C ALA A 150 -5.94 4.26 12.97
N GLU A 151 -5.79 2.94 12.93
CA GLU A 151 -4.61 2.28 12.36
C GLU A 151 -4.56 2.48 10.84
N MET A 152 -5.68 2.33 10.14
CA MET A 152 -5.76 2.58 8.70
C MET A 152 -5.37 4.02 8.34
N VAL A 153 -5.84 5.02 9.11
CA VAL A 153 -5.42 6.42 8.93
C VAL A 153 -3.92 6.57 9.17
N HIS A 154 -3.40 5.93 10.22
CA HIS A 154 -1.97 5.95 10.54
C HIS A 154 -1.13 5.37 9.42
N ASP A 155 -1.51 4.22 8.85
CA ASP A 155 -0.79 3.56 7.77
C ASP A 155 -0.79 4.44 6.51
N TYR A 156 -1.95 4.98 6.11
CA TYR A 156 -2.01 5.91 4.97
C TYR A 156 -1.06 7.11 5.14
N ASP A 157 -1.00 7.68 6.34
CA ASP A 157 -0.07 8.79 6.66
C ASP A 157 1.40 8.32 6.69
N ALA A 158 1.67 7.13 7.22
CA ALA A 158 3.01 6.54 7.30
C ALA A 158 3.59 6.29 5.90
N GLY A 159 2.78 5.77 4.97
CA GLY A 159 3.18 5.56 3.57
C GLY A 159 3.59 6.86 2.88
N VAL A 160 2.82 7.93 3.05
CA VAL A 160 3.17 9.27 2.54
C VAL A 160 4.46 9.79 3.19
N GLY A 161 4.58 9.64 4.52
CA GLY A 161 5.75 10.06 5.29
C GLY A 161 7.03 9.33 4.85
N TYR A 162 6.94 8.05 4.54
CA TYR A 162 8.06 7.25 4.05
C TYR A 162 8.54 7.74 2.68
N VAL A 163 7.63 8.03 1.74
CA VAL A 163 8.01 8.58 0.41
C VAL A 163 8.69 9.95 0.55
N ALA A 164 8.20 10.81 1.44
CA ALA A 164 8.88 12.07 1.75
C ALA A 164 10.28 11.84 2.36
N GLY A 165 10.45 10.79 3.17
CA GLY A 165 11.75 10.33 3.67
C GLY A 165 12.70 9.89 2.57
N MET A 166 12.20 9.10 1.61
CA MET A 166 12.98 8.64 0.45
C MET A 166 13.52 9.81 -0.37
N ARG A 167 12.72 10.88 -0.56
CA ARG A 167 13.20 12.10 -1.24
C ARG A 167 14.39 12.73 -0.52
N ARG A 168 14.29 12.92 0.80
CA ARG A 168 15.39 13.49 1.60
C ARG A 168 16.65 12.62 1.54
N GLN A 169 16.50 11.31 1.59
CA GLN A 169 17.62 10.37 1.46
C GLN A 169 18.27 10.44 0.07
N TRP A 170 17.47 10.51 -0.99
CA TRP A 170 17.96 10.62 -2.36
C TRP A 170 18.64 11.96 -2.65
N ASP A 171 18.15 13.05 -2.07
CA ASP A 171 18.81 14.35 -2.15
C ASP A 171 20.21 14.32 -1.52
N GLY A 172 20.39 13.51 -0.47
CA GLY A 172 21.67 13.31 0.20
C GLY A 172 22.76 12.64 -0.63
N VAL A 173 22.42 11.90 -1.70
CA VAL A 173 23.39 11.22 -2.59
C VAL A 173 23.67 11.99 -3.88
N LYS A 174 23.22 13.24 -4.00
CA LYS A 174 23.30 14.04 -5.23
C LYS A 174 24.70 14.18 -5.80
N THR A 175 25.72 14.27 -4.96
CA THR A 175 27.13 14.42 -5.40
C THR A 175 27.79 13.09 -5.74
N GLU A 176 27.19 11.97 -5.34
CA GLU A 176 27.75 10.62 -5.44
C GLU A 176 27.16 9.81 -6.60
N VAL A 177 26.06 10.28 -7.19
CA VAL A 177 25.37 9.70 -8.35
C VAL A 177 25.47 10.68 -9.51
N ASP A 178 25.63 10.18 -10.74
CA ASP A 178 25.61 11.04 -11.93
C ASP A 178 24.32 11.86 -12.03
N ALA A 179 24.46 13.05 -12.60
CA ALA A 179 23.41 14.06 -12.64
C ALA A 179 22.13 13.57 -13.33
N GLU A 180 22.24 12.75 -14.39
CA GLU A 180 21.08 12.26 -15.14
C GLU A 180 20.24 11.31 -14.28
N ARG A 181 20.84 10.24 -13.74
CA ARG A 181 20.11 9.26 -12.93
C ARG A 181 19.64 9.86 -11.61
N TRP A 182 20.41 10.78 -11.02
CA TRP A 182 19.97 11.54 -9.86
C TRP A 182 18.70 12.34 -10.16
N ALA A 183 18.72 13.18 -11.20
CA ALA A 183 17.60 14.07 -11.55
C ALA A 183 16.35 13.28 -11.94
N LYS A 184 16.51 12.18 -12.69
CA LYS A 184 15.42 11.28 -13.06
C LYS A 184 14.74 10.70 -11.83
N THR A 185 15.50 10.10 -10.92
CA THR A 185 14.96 9.48 -9.70
C THR A 185 14.32 10.52 -8.78
N ALA A 186 14.94 11.69 -8.61
CA ALA A 186 14.38 12.79 -7.82
C ALA A 186 13.02 13.26 -8.38
N THR A 187 12.90 13.35 -9.71
CA THR A 187 11.64 13.71 -10.38
C THR A 187 10.55 12.67 -10.12
N TYR A 188 10.87 11.37 -10.24
CA TYR A 188 9.88 10.31 -9.99
C TYR A 188 9.50 10.19 -8.51
N LEU A 189 10.41 10.42 -7.57
CA LEU A 189 10.07 10.46 -6.14
C LEU A 189 9.16 11.64 -5.81
N ALA A 190 9.36 12.80 -6.46
CA ALA A 190 8.46 13.95 -6.31
C ALA A 190 7.06 13.67 -6.87
N VAL A 191 6.97 12.97 -8.01
CA VAL A 191 5.69 12.44 -8.52
C VAL A 191 5.08 11.47 -7.51
N GLN A 192 5.83 10.45 -7.06
CA GLN A 192 5.33 9.44 -6.12
C GLN A 192 4.79 10.07 -4.84
N GLU A 193 5.44 11.08 -4.27
CA GLU A 193 4.93 11.73 -3.05
C GLU A 193 3.57 12.40 -3.28
N ARG A 194 3.39 13.08 -4.41
CA ARG A 194 2.11 13.68 -4.77
C ARG A 194 1.04 12.61 -4.99
N GLU A 195 1.38 11.54 -5.69
CA GLU A 195 0.45 10.43 -5.92
C GLU A 195 0.11 9.69 -4.61
N ALA A 196 1.05 9.50 -3.70
CA ALA A 196 0.81 8.90 -2.37
C ALA A 196 -0.17 9.75 -1.55
N ARG A 197 -0.06 11.08 -1.59
CA ARG A 197 -1.02 12.00 -0.96
C ARG A 197 -2.41 11.89 -1.60
N TRP A 198 -2.48 11.79 -2.93
CA TRP A 198 -3.74 11.58 -3.63
C TRP A 198 -4.40 10.26 -3.22
N TRP A 199 -3.64 9.16 -3.19
CA TRP A 199 -4.10 7.85 -2.73
C TRP A 199 -4.63 7.89 -1.30
N ARG A 200 -3.87 8.49 -0.38
CA ARG A 200 -4.26 8.70 1.02
C ARG A 200 -5.57 9.50 1.13
N ASP A 201 -5.62 10.69 0.55
CA ASP A 201 -6.77 11.59 0.73
C ASP A 201 -8.05 11.04 0.10
N ALA A 202 -7.97 10.48 -1.12
CA ALA A 202 -9.11 9.90 -1.80
C ALA A 202 -9.68 8.69 -1.03
N SER A 203 -8.79 7.85 -0.48
CA SER A 203 -9.19 6.69 0.31
C SER A 203 -9.85 7.12 1.62
N LEU A 204 -9.26 8.05 2.36
CA LEU A 204 -9.84 8.57 3.61
C LEU A 204 -11.18 9.27 3.38
N ALA A 205 -11.30 10.11 2.34
CA ALA A 205 -12.57 10.74 1.97
C ALA A 205 -13.67 9.70 1.70
N TYR A 206 -13.31 8.58 1.07
CA TYR A 206 -14.24 7.47 0.84
C TYR A 206 -14.60 6.74 2.14
N TRP A 207 -13.62 6.31 2.94
CA TRP A 207 -13.88 5.58 4.18
C TRP A 207 -14.74 6.39 5.16
N MET A 208 -14.46 7.69 5.29
CA MET A 208 -15.26 8.61 6.11
C MET A 208 -16.71 8.72 5.61
N SER A 209 -16.93 8.70 4.29
CA SER A 209 -18.28 8.73 3.72
C SER A 209 -19.09 7.45 4.02
N VAL A 210 -18.40 6.34 4.26
CA VAL A 210 -19.00 5.03 4.54
C VAL A 210 -19.21 4.82 6.04
N ASN A 211 -18.19 5.09 6.85
CA ASN A 211 -18.20 4.81 8.29
C ASN A 211 -18.76 5.97 9.14
N GLY A 212 -18.73 7.21 8.65
CA GLY A 212 -19.16 8.40 9.38
C GLY A 212 -18.33 8.73 10.62
N LEU A 213 -17.12 8.17 10.76
CA LEU A 213 -16.23 8.38 11.89
C LEU A 213 -15.38 9.63 11.69
N PRO A 214 -15.11 10.40 12.76
CA PRO A 214 -14.16 11.51 12.70
C PRO A 214 -12.73 10.97 12.51
N LEU A 215 -11.87 11.79 11.92
CA LEU A 215 -10.44 11.50 11.88
C LEU A 215 -9.86 11.47 13.31
N PRO A 216 -8.87 10.59 13.58
CA PRO A 216 -8.10 10.64 14.82
C PRO A 216 -7.47 12.02 15.05
N ALA A 217 -7.31 12.40 16.31
CA ALA A 217 -6.69 13.68 16.66
C ALA A 217 -5.30 13.82 16.03
N GLY A 218 -5.03 14.97 15.41
CA GLY A 218 -3.76 15.28 14.74
C GLY A 218 -3.66 14.80 13.29
N ALA A 219 -4.58 13.95 12.81
CA ALA A 219 -4.61 13.57 11.40
C ALA A 219 -5.14 14.72 10.53
N ALA A 220 -4.45 15.00 9.42
CA ALA A 220 -4.89 16.02 8.47
C ALA A 220 -6.15 15.56 7.71
N ALA A 221 -7.11 16.47 7.50
CA ALA A 221 -8.24 16.19 6.63
C ALA A 221 -7.81 16.00 5.17
N PRO A 222 -8.51 15.18 4.36
CA PRO A 222 -8.35 15.17 2.91
C PRO A 222 -8.44 16.59 2.34
N ALA A 223 -7.60 16.91 1.35
CA ALA A 223 -7.58 18.26 0.76
C ALA A 223 -8.90 18.62 0.03
N HIS A 224 -9.63 17.64 -0.46
CA HIS A 224 -10.91 17.80 -1.15
C HIS A 224 -11.95 16.80 -0.65
N ASP A 225 -13.22 16.98 -1.03
CA ASP A 225 -14.28 16.03 -0.74
C ASP A 225 -14.25 14.81 -1.68
N LEU A 226 -15.06 13.78 -1.35
CA LEU A 226 -15.14 12.56 -2.16
C LEU A 226 -15.66 12.83 -3.58
N ALA A 227 -16.55 13.81 -3.77
CA ALA A 227 -17.10 14.12 -5.09
C ALA A 227 -16.00 14.65 -6.03
N TRP A 228 -15.10 15.49 -5.51
CA TRP A 228 -13.92 15.97 -6.22
C TRP A 228 -12.99 14.82 -6.65
N TYR A 229 -12.69 13.87 -5.75
CA TYR A 229 -11.84 12.72 -6.08
C TYR A 229 -12.48 11.79 -7.12
N LYS A 230 -13.79 11.55 -7.02
CA LYS A 230 -14.55 10.76 -8.00
C LYS A 230 -14.61 11.40 -9.39
N ALA A 231 -14.53 12.73 -9.47
CA ALA A 231 -14.61 13.48 -10.71
C ALA A 231 -13.28 13.51 -11.51
N GLN A 232 -12.16 13.10 -10.90
CA GLN A 232 -10.86 13.12 -11.56
C GLN A 232 -10.81 12.16 -12.75
N ARG A 233 -10.12 12.56 -13.83
CA ARG A 233 -9.97 11.76 -15.05
C ARG A 233 -8.50 11.66 -15.45
N PHE A 234 -8.07 10.46 -15.81
CA PHE A 234 -6.69 10.16 -16.19
C PHE A 234 -6.62 9.50 -17.56
N PRO A 235 -6.93 10.23 -18.65
CA PRO A 235 -7.01 9.67 -19.99
C PRO A 235 -5.67 9.13 -20.52
N TYR A 236 -4.56 9.53 -19.90
CA TYR A 236 -3.20 9.11 -20.27
C TYR A 236 -2.55 8.23 -19.20
N ALA A 237 -3.33 7.70 -18.25
CA ALA A 237 -2.79 6.76 -17.27
C ALA A 237 -2.29 5.48 -18.00
N PRO A 238 -1.10 4.96 -17.64
CA PRO A 238 -0.62 3.69 -18.17
C PRO A 238 -1.64 2.56 -17.95
N GLY A 239 -1.75 1.63 -18.90
CA GLY A 239 -2.65 0.47 -18.80
C GLY A 239 -4.03 0.65 -19.41
N ASN A 240 -4.37 1.83 -19.90
CA ASN A 240 -5.59 2.06 -20.69
C ASN A 240 -5.20 2.42 -22.14
N PRO A 241 -4.83 1.44 -22.99
CA PRO A 241 -4.62 1.70 -24.41
C PRO A 241 -5.94 2.18 -25.02
N GLN A 242 -5.91 3.32 -25.70
CA GLN A 242 -7.04 3.78 -26.53
C GLN A 242 -7.24 2.85 -27.72
#